data_AF-A0A948RVW3-F1
#
_entry.id   AF-A0A948RVW3-F1
#
_cell.length_a   1.000
_cell.length_b   1.000
_cell.length_c   1.000
_cell.angle_alpha   90.00
_cell.angle_beta   90.00
_cell.angle_gamma   90.00
#
_symmetry.space_group_name_H-M   'P 1'
#
loop_
_entity.id
_entity.type
_entity.pdbx_description
1 polymer ?
#
loop_
_entity_poly.entity_id
_entity_poly.type
_entity_poly.pdbx_seq_one_letter_code
_entity_poly.pdbx_strand_id
1 'polypeptide(L)'
;MGAQASFSGRKDRLVEFQLRTKRLLDEARNCYFSWYNDRRWEMAYDTLESTLEREKEFKPSEIYYFEFNYSPFQPKDDVLKAIERTIAREKARRKADARRSPLESSIREQAALGRLIRPKQDTSISASVESEREKIDLLEIKIRDHCRALEFFIRESRRNPEASRLVTGSAFGAIILFFVGVIWPLSFLPIRQDESVSLSIYAFFPTLLSLKGVILSAVSMIFVVGFALFVRINNSLRLQEKSLADIGKYDQVESYSEYFRIKKDNIAWWSEREKAEE
;
A
#
# COMPACT_ATOMS: atom_id res chain seq x y z
N MET A 1 12.19 -24.89 -23.74
CA MET A 1 12.82 -23.55 -23.61
C MET A 1 11.85 -22.42 -23.23
N GLY A 2 10.53 -22.54 -23.39
CA GLY A 2 9.58 -21.43 -23.10
C GLY A 2 9.35 -21.09 -21.61
N ALA A 3 9.41 -22.06 -20.69
CA ALA A 3 9.10 -21.83 -19.27
C ALA A 3 10.12 -20.93 -18.55
N GLN A 4 11.42 -21.07 -18.87
CA GLN A 4 12.50 -20.31 -18.24
C GLN A 4 12.51 -18.83 -18.67
N ALA A 5 12.22 -18.56 -19.95
CA ALA A 5 12.08 -17.19 -20.47
C ALA A 5 10.82 -16.49 -19.93
N SER A 6 9.72 -17.23 -19.75
CA SER A 6 8.51 -16.70 -19.10
C SER A 6 8.77 -16.36 -17.63
N PHE A 7 9.52 -17.20 -16.92
CA PHE A 7 9.85 -16.98 -15.51
C PHE A 7 10.77 -15.77 -15.28
N SER A 8 11.81 -15.58 -16.10
CA SER A 8 12.67 -14.39 -16.00
C SER A 8 11.88 -13.11 -16.27
N GLY A 9 11.04 -13.09 -17.31
CA GLY A 9 10.22 -11.93 -17.64
C GLY A 9 9.21 -11.55 -16.54
N ARG A 10 8.63 -12.54 -15.83
CA ARG A 10 7.76 -12.28 -14.66
C ARG A 10 8.53 -11.68 -13.49
N LYS A 11 9.75 -12.15 -13.24
CA LYS A 11 10.61 -11.61 -12.18
C LYS A 11 10.97 -10.15 -12.46
N ASP A 12 11.31 -9.82 -13.70
CA ASP A 12 11.69 -8.46 -14.07
C ASP A 12 10.49 -7.51 -13.95
N ARG A 13 9.30 -7.94 -14.40
CA ARG A 13 8.05 -7.17 -14.17
C ARG A 13 7.74 -6.97 -12.70
N LEU A 14 7.95 -7.99 -11.86
CA LEU A 14 7.75 -7.86 -10.42
C LEU A 14 8.66 -6.76 -9.82
N VAL A 15 9.93 -6.74 -10.21
CA VAL A 15 10.88 -5.69 -9.80
C VAL A 15 10.44 -4.32 -10.32
N GLU A 16 9.96 -4.23 -11.55
CA GLU A 16 9.41 -3.00 -12.12
C GLU A 16 8.23 -2.48 -11.28
N PHE A 17 7.27 -3.35 -10.92
CA PHE A 17 6.15 -2.99 -10.05
C PHE A 17 6.63 -2.53 -8.67
N GLN A 18 7.67 -3.16 -8.10
CA GLN A 18 8.25 -2.73 -6.81
C GLN A 18 8.86 -1.33 -6.91
N LEU A 19 9.65 -1.07 -7.94
CA LEU A 19 10.28 0.23 -8.16
C LEU A 19 9.23 1.32 -8.40
N ARG A 20 8.20 1.04 -9.21
CA ARG A 20 7.11 1.96 -9.47
C ARG A 20 6.28 2.24 -8.23
N THR A 21 6.00 1.22 -7.40
CA THR A 21 5.30 1.40 -6.11
C THR A 21 6.09 2.32 -5.19
N LYS A 22 7.40 2.09 -5.03
CA LYS A 22 8.27 2.97 -4.22
C LYS A 22 8.27 4.40 -4.73
N ARG A 23 8.42 4.59 -6.04
CA ARG A 23 8.37 5.91 -6.67
C ARG A 23 7.06 6.63 -6.38
N LEU A 24 5.91 5.96 -6.53
CA LEU A 24 4.61 6.56 -6.27
C LEU A 24 4.40 6.89 -4.79
N LEU A 25 4.93 6.07 -3.87
CA LEU A 25 4.95 6.38 -2.44
C LEU A 25 5.77 7.65 -2.14
N ASP A 26 6.93 7.78 -2.77
CA ASP A 26 7.78 8.96 -2.62
C ASP A 26 7.13 10.20 -3.24
N GLU A 27 6.50 10.08 -4.42
CA GLU A 27 5.70 11.15 -5.03
C GLU A 27 4.54 11.57 -4.09
N ALA A 28 3.82 10.62 -3.49
CA ALA A 28 2.74 10.91 -2.55
C ALA A 28 3.20 11.57 -1.26
N ARG A 29 4.39 11.22 -0.75
CA ARG A 29 5.00 11.87 0.42
C ARG A 29 5.42 13.31 0.16
N ASN A 30 5.83 13.61 -1.08
CA ASN A 30 6.29 14.93 -1.48
C ASN A 30 5.16 15.87 -1.94
N CYS A 31 3.92 15.37 -2.07
CA CYS A 31 2.76 16.21 -2.34
C CYS A 31 2.39 17.06 -1.11
N TYR A 32 2.02 18.32 -1.34
CA TYR A 32 1.74 19.28 -0.28
C TYR A 32 0.29 19.21 0.21
N PHE A 33 -0.17 18.02 0.62
CA PHE A 33 -1.55 17.81 1.10
C PHE A 33 -1.92 18.71 2.29
N SER A 34 -1.02 18.87 3.27
CA SER A 34 -1.27 19.74 4.44
C SER A 34 -1.47 21.19 4.01
N TRP A 35 -0.56 21.71 3.19
CA TRP A 35 -0.66 23.08 2.69
C TRP A 35 -1.94 23.29 1.88
N TYR A 36 -2.31 22.34 1.03
CA TYR A 36 -3.57 22.40 0.29
C TYR A 36 -4.78 22.44 1.23
N ASN A 37 -4.81 21.57 2.24
CA ASN A 37 -5.87 21.54 3.25
C ASN A 37 -5.97 22.87 4.00
N ASP A 38 -4.84 23.42 4.46
CA ASP A 38 -4.81 24.68 5.21
C ASP A 38 -5.34 25.83 4.36
N ARG A 39 -4.96 25.92 3.08
CA ARG A 39 -5.45 26.98 2.18
C ARG A 39 -6.92 26.84 1.85
N ARG A 40 -7.40 25.62 1.60
CA ARG A 40 -8.85 25.38 1.40
C ARG A 40 -9.65 25.71 2.66
N TRP A 41 -9.11 25.38 3.83
CA TRP A 41 -9.70 25.73 5.11
C TRP A 41 -9.80 27.26 5.29
N GLU A 42 -8.71 28.00 5.06
CA GLU A 42 -8.72 29.48 5.16
C GLU A 42 -9.79 30.11 4.25
N MET A 43 -9.85 29.67 2.98
CA MET A 43 -10.84 30.17 2.02
C MET A 43 -12.29 29.86 2.44
N ALA A 44 -12.53 28.63 2.91
CA ALA A 44 -13.86 28.22 3.38
C ALA A 44 -14.23 28.91 4.71
N TYR A 45 -13.25 29.14 5.58
CA TYR A 45 -13.45 29.79 6.87
C TYR A 45 -13.84 31.26 6.74
N ASP A 46 -13.18 32.01 5.85
CA ASP A 46 -13.55 33.39 5.55
C ASP A 46 -15.01 33.49 5.06
N THR A 47 -15.40 32.53 4.21
CA THR A 47 -16.76 32.43 3.69
C THR A 47 -17.76 32.09 4.80
N LEU A 48 -17.42 31.11 5.65
CA LEU A 48 -18.22 30.75 6.82
C LEU A 48 -18.41 31.93 7.77
N GLU A 49 -17.33 32.62 8.16
CA GLU A 49 -17.40 33.76 9.07
C GLU A 49 -18.33 34.85 8.50
N SER A 50 -18.12 35.27 7.25
CA SER A 50 -18.96 36.28 6.61
C SER A 50 -20.44 35.87 6.49
N THR A 51 -20.72 34.56 6.38
CA THR A 51 -22.08 34.02 6.28
C THR A 51 -22.75 34.02 7.65
N LEU A 52 -22.03 33.55 8.68
CA LEU A 52 -22.49 33.56 10.07
C LEU A 52 -22.73 34.98 10.59
N GLU A 53 -22.04 36.00 10.08
CA GLU A 53 -22.31 37.39 10.45
C GLU A 53 -23.62 37.92 9.84
N ARG A 54 -23.98 37.46 8.64
CA ARG A 54 -25.16 37.92 7.90
C ARG A 54 -26.43 37.13 8.24
N GLU A 55 -26.30 35.83 8.53
CA GLU A 55 -27.45 34.95 8.78
C GLU A 55 -28.08 35.20 10.15
N LYS A 56 -29.42 35.23 10.21
CA LYS A 56 -30.16 35.37 11.48
C LYS A 56 -30.22 34.06 12.26
N GLU A 57 -30.39 32.94 11.56
CA GLU A 57 -30.46 31.60 12.12
C GLU A 57 -29.29 30.75 11.63
N PHE A 58 -28.68 30.01 12.55
CA PHE A 58 -27.52 29.17 12.23
C PHE A 58 -27.98 27.80 11.77
N LYS A 59 -27.50 27.37 10.61
CA LYS A 59 -27.71 26.02 10.10
C LYS A 59 -26.88 24.99 10.89
N PRO A 60 -27.22 23.70 10.81
CA PRO A 60 -26.34 22.62 11.28
C PRO A 60 -24.97 22.67 10.59
N SER A 61 -23.93 22.23 11.30
CA SER A 61 -22.53 22.23 10.82
C SER A 61 -22.35 21.50 9.50
N GLU A 62 -23.11 20.43 9.28
CA GLU A 62 -23.02 19.60 8.09
C GLU A 62 -23.48 20.37 6.85
N ILE A 63 -24.47 21.25 6.97
CA ILE A 63 -24.93 22.04 5.82
C ILE A 63 -23.81 23.00 5.37
N TYR A 64 -23.14 23.66 6.32
CA TYR A 64 -22.00 24.52 5.98
C TYR A 64 -20.80 23.73 5.44
N TYR A 65 -20.61 22.49 5.88
CA TYR A 65 -19.59 21.60 5.34
C TYR A 65 -19.82 21.33 3.85
N PHE A 66 -21.08 21.11 3.44
CA PHE A 66 -21.44 20.92 2.03
C PHE A 66 -21.36 22.21 1.21
N GLU A 67 -21.81 23.34 1.77
CA GLU A 67 -21.88 24.61 1.04
C GLU A 67 -20.49 25.19 0.70
N PHE A 68 -19.48 25.02 1.56
CA PHE A 68 -18.20 25.73 1.44
C PHE A 68 -17.04 24.90 0.85
N ASN A 69 -17.34 23.73 0.27
CA ASN A 69 -16.39 22.92 -0.52
C ASN A 69 -15.01 22.76 0.16
N TYR A 70 -15.00 22.27 1.40
CA TYR A 70 -13.77 21.97 2.13
C TYR A 70 -12.88 20.97 1.38
N SER A 71 -11.60 20.91 1.75
CA SER A 71 -10.69 19.92 1.14
C SER A 71 -11.21 18.49 1.37
N PRO A 72 -11.29 17.65 0.31
CA PRO A 72 -11.70 16.26 0.48
C PRO A 72 -10.64 15.41 1.18
N PHE A 73 -9.41 15.92 1.34
CA PHE A 73 -8.30 15.23 1.99
C PHE A 73 -8.19 15.56 3.49
N GLN A 74 -9.10 16.36 4.03
CA GLN A 74 -9.14 16.69 5.46
C GLN A 74 -10.16 15.80 6.18
N PRO A 75 -9.86 15.29 7.39
CA PRO A 75 -10.82 14.49 8.15
C PRO A 75 -12.11 15.29 8.40
N LYS A 76 -13.24 14.78 7.91
CA LYS A 76 -14.54 15.43 8.05
C LYS A 76 -14.86 15.82 9.50
N ASP A 77 -14.62 14.92 10.45
CA ASP A 77 -14.95 15.17 11.86
C ASP A 77 -14.21 16.37 12.44
N ASP A 78 -12.99 16.63 11.99
CA ASP A 78 -12.22 17.79 12.42
C ASP A 78 -12.79 19.08 11.83
N VAL A 79 -13.20 19.04 10.56
CA VAL A 79 -13.84 20.16 9.87
C VAL A 79 -15.18 20.50 10.55
N LEU A 80 -16.03 19.49 10.82
CA LEU A 80 -17.32 19.67 11.50
C LEU A 80 -17.15 20.27 12.89
N LYS A 81 -16.24 19.73 13.71
CA LYS A 81 -15.92 20.29 15.04
C LYS A 81 -15.46 21.74 14.95
N ALA A 82 -14.66 22.07 13.92
CA ALA A 82 -14.18 23.43 13.73
C ALA A 82 -15.30 24.40 13.30
N ILE A 83 -16.24 23.94 12.46
CA ILE A 83 -17.46 24.68 12.12
C ILE A 83 -18.31 24.92 13.38
N GLU A 84 -18.59 23.88 14.16
CA GLU A 84 -19.38 23.95 15.40
C GLU A 84 -18.78 24.95 16.40
N ARG A 85 -17.45 24.90 16.61
CA ARG A 85 -16.73 25.86 17.46
C ARG A 85 -16.89 27.29 16.97
N THR A 86 -16.97 27.49 15.66
CA THR A 86 -17.12 28.82 15.05
C THR A 86 -18.55 29.34 15.22
N ILE A 87 -19.55 28.49 14.99
CA ILE A 87 -20.96 28.78 15.29
C ILE A 87 -21.14 29.12 16.78
N ALA A 88 -20.54 28.33 17.68
CA ALA A 88 -20.63 28.55 19.12
C ALA A 88 -20.00 29.89 19.54
N ARG A 89 -18.83 30.23 18.97
CA ARG A 89 -18.19 31.54 19.18
C ARG A 89 -19.08 32.68 18.72
N GLU A 90 -19.70 32.58 17.55
CA GLU A 90 -20.59 33.63 17.04
C GLU A 90 -21.88 33.76 17.86
N LYS A 91 -22.50 32.64 18.27
CA LYS A 91 -23.63 32.63 19.21
C LYS A 91 -23.28 33.32 20.53
N ALA A 92 -22.11 33.03 21.10
CA ALA A 92 -21.65 33.68 22.32
C ALA A 92 -21.40 35.18 22.12
N ARG A 93 -20.82 35.58 20.99
CA ARG A 93 -20.60 36.97 20.60
C ARG A 93 -21.92 37.75 20.54
N ARG A 94 -22.92 37.24 19.81
CA ARG A 94 -24.25 37.86 19.70
C ARG A 94 -24.97 37.96 21.05
N LYS A 95 -24.89 36.93 21.89
CA LYS A 95 -25.47 36.95 23.25
C LYS A 95 -24.80 37.98 24.16
N ALA A 96 -23.49 38.16 24.04
CA ALA A 96 -22.77 39.20 24.76
C ALA A 96 -23.19 40.58 24.26
N ASP A 97 -23.32 40.77 22.95
CA ASP A 97 -23.75 42.05 22.36
C ASP A 97 -25.20 42.42 22.71
N ALA A 98 -26.11 41.44 22.76
CA ALA A 98 -27.49 41.66 23.20
C ALA A 98 -27.62 42.07 24.69
N ARG A 99 -26.57 41.83 25.51
CA ARG A 99 -26.53 42.20 26.93
C ARG A 99 -25.85 43.54 27.20
N ARG A 100 -25.34 44.21 26.16
CA ARG A 100 -24.56 45.45 26.29
C ARG A 100 -25.44 46.70 26.21
N SER A 101 -24.93 47.77 26.82
CA SER A 101 -25.56 49.10 26.79
C SER A 101 -25.46 49.72 25.38
N PRO A 102 -26.44 50.57 24.97
CA PRO A 102 -26.43 51.28 23.68
C PRO A 102 -25.18 52.16 23.43
N LEU A 103 -24.52 52.60 24.51
CA LEU A 103 -23.29 53.40 24.45
C LEU A 103 -22.07 52.53 24.11
N GLU A 104 -22.06 51.26 24.53
CA GLU A 104 -20.95 50.34 24.25
C GLU A 104 -21.03 49.77 22.83
N SER A 105 -22.25 49.59 22.30
CA SER A 105 -22.47 49.12 20.93
C SER A 105 -21.98 50.14 19.89
N SER A 106 -22.20 51.43 20.12
CA SER A 106 -21.82 52.52 19.20
C SER A 106 -20.29 52.72 19.11
N ILE A 107 -19.57 52.60 20.23
CA ILE A 107 -18.08 52.67 20.24
C ILE A 107 -17.47 51.49 19.46
N ARG A 108 -18.06 50.29 19.58
CA ARG A 108 -17.57 49.11 18.87
C ARG A 108 -17.90 49.14 17.39
N GLU A 109 -19.05 49.68 17.00
CA GLU A 109 -19.45 49.83 15.60
C GLU A 109 -18.47 50.77 14.85
N GLN A 110 -18.04 51.85 15.52
CA GLN A 110 -16.95 52.70 15.02
C GLN A 110 -15.60 51.96 14.93
N ALA A 111 -15.28 51.10 15.91
CA ALA A 111 -14.07 50.27 15.86
C ALA A 111 -14.13 49.14 14.80
N ALA A 112 -15.32 48.67 14.45
CA ALA A 112 -15.55 47.65 13.43
C ALA A 112 -15.46 48.22 12.01
N LEU A 113 -15.94 49.45 11.79
CA LEU A 113 -15.76 50.20 10.55
C LEU A 113 -14.28 50.37 10.16
N GLY A 114 -13.39 50.46 11.16
CA GLY A 114 -11.93 50.49 10.94
C GLY A 114 -11.29 49.16 10.48
N ARG A 115 -12.02 48.03 10.52
CA ARG A 115 -11.53 46.70 10.12
C ARG A 115 -12.02 46.24 8.74
N LEU A 116 -12.82 47.05 8.05
CA LEU A 116 -13.45 46.68 6.78
C LEU A 116 -12.51 46.68 5.56
N ILE A 117 -11.24 47.05 5.74
CA ILE A 117 -10.21 46.87 4.71
C ILE A 117 -9.53 45.53 4.97
N ARG A 118 -10.24 44.42 4.71
CA ARG A 118 -9.56 43.13 4.51
C ARG A 118 -8.92 43.18 3.11
N PRO A 119 -7.60 42.94 2.97
CA PRO A 119 -6.98 42.89 1.66
C PRO A 119 -7.68 41.80 0.83
N LYS A 120 -8.02 42.17 -0.42
CA LYS A 120 -8.59 41.26 -1.41
C LYS A 120 -7.64 40.08 -1.57
N GLN A 121 -8.12 38.85 -1.40
CA GLN A 121 -7.30 37.63 -1.56
C GLN A 121 -6.52 37.72 -2.89
N ASP A 122 -5.19 37.60 -2.80
CA ASP A 122 -4.31 37.65 -3.96
C ASP A 122 -4.64 36.51 -4.92
N THR A 123 -5.02 36.84 -6.16
CA THR A 123 -5.31 35.89 -7.26
C THR A 123 -4.17 34.87 -7.48
N SER A 124 -2.95 35.21 -7.05
CA SER A 124 -1.78 34.32 -7.09
C SER A 124 -1.93 33.09 -6.18
N ILE A 125 -2.59 33.22 -5.03
CA ILE A 125 -2.76 32.14 -4.06
C ILE A 125 -3.79 31.13 -4.57
N SER A 126 -4.92 31.59 -5.10
CA SER A 126 -5.94 30.70 -5.68
C SER A 126 -5.39 29.88 -6.85
N ALA A 127 -4.60 30.50 -7.74
CA ALA A 127 -3.94 29.80 -8.84
C ALA A 127 -2.97 28.72 -8.34
N SER A 128 -2.25 28.98 -7.24
CA SER A 128 -1.34 28.01 -6.62
C SER A 128 -2.10 26.84 -5.99
N VAL A 129 -3.26 27.09 -5.38
CA VAL A 129 -4.12 26.04 -4.79
C VAL A 129 -4.69 25.11 -5.85
N GLU A 130 -5.18 25.66 -6.97
CA GLU A 130 -5.68 24.85 -8.08
C GLU A 130 -4.55 24.06 -8.76
N SER A 131 -3.38 24.67 -8.95
CA SER A 131 -2.22 23.95 -9.49
C SER A 131 -1.79 22.78 -8.60
N GLU A 132 -1.79 22.96 -7.27
CA GLU A 132 -1.50 21.85 -6.36
C GLU A 132 -2.59 20.78 -6.40
N ARG A 133 -3.86 21.18 -6.56
CA ARG A 133 -4.97 20.25 -6.73
C ARG A 133 -4.78 19.37 -7.97
N GLU A 134 -4.46 19.96 -9.11
CA GLU A 134 -4.20 19.24 -10.35
C GLU A 134 -3.07 18.22 -10.17
N LYS A 135 -1.99 18.57 -9.47
CA LYS A 135 -0.90 17.62 -9.18
C LYS A 135 -1.37 16.43 -8.35
N ILE A 136 -2.19 16.67 -7.32
CA ILE A 136 -2.74 15.61 -6.48
C ILE A 136 -3.66 14.71 -7.30
N ASP A 137 -4.54 15.27 -8.14
CA ASP A 137 -5.44 14.48 -8.98
C ASP A 137 -4.68 13.67 -10.04
N LEU A 138 -3.63 14.24 -10.64
CA LEU A 138 -2.74 13.51 -11.56
C LEU A 138 -2.01 12.36 -10.87
N LEU A 139 -1.55 12.57 -9.64
CA LEU A 139 -0.94 11.51 -8.84
C LEU A 139 -1.95 10.40 -8.53
N GLU A 140 -3.17 10.75 -8.15
CA GLU A 140 -4.24 9.78 -7.89
C GLU A 140 -4.54 8.91 -9.12
N ILE A 141 -4.62 9.53 -10.30
CA ILE A 141 -4.82 8.81 -11.57
C ILE A 141 -3.67 7.82 -11.81
N LYS A 142 -2.42 8.26 -11.67
CA LYS A 142 -1.24 7.40 -11.83
C LYS A 142 -1.25 6.21 -10.87
N ILE A 143 -1.63 6.46 -9.61
CA ILE A 143 -1.72 5.41 -8.59
C ILE A 143 -2.83 4.43 -8.95
N ARG A 144 -4.02 4.92 -9.35
CA ARG A 144 -5.15 4.07 -9.75
C ARG A 144 -4.80 3.18 -10.94
N ASP A 145 -4.14 3.71 -11.96
CA ASP A 145 -3.72 2.94 -13.12
C ASP A 145 -2.68 1.89 -12.74
N HIS A 146 -1.75 2.23 -11.86
CA HIS A 146 -0.78 1.28 -11.32
C HIS A 146 -1.46 0.18 -10.48
N CYS A 147 -2.45 0.51 -9.65
CA CYS A 147 -3.22 -0.47 -8.87
C CYS A 147 -3.93 -1.47 -9.79
N ARG A 148 -4.58 -1.00 -10.85
CA ARG A 148 -5.25 -1.86 -11.86
C ARG A 148 -4.25 -2.79 -12.56
N ALA A 149 -3.11 -2.25 -12.99
CA ALA A 149 -2.06 -3.03 -13.63
C ALA A 149 -1.47 -4.09 -12.68
N LEU A 150 -1.29 -3.72 -11.41
CA LEU A 150 -0.79 -4.59 -10.38
C LEU A 150 -1.79 -5.72 -10.05
N GLU A 151 -3.07 -5.40 -9.91
CA GLU A 151 -4.12 -6.39 -9.67
C GLU A 151 -4.17 -7.44 -10.79
N PHE A 152 -4.12 -6.98 -12.04
CA PHE A 152 -4.04 -7.86 -13.21
C PHE A 152 -2.80 -8.76 -13.15
N PHE A 153 -1.63 -8.19 -12.85
CA PHE A 153 -0.38 -8.93 -12.76
C PHE A 153 -0.39 -9.97 -11.62
N ILE A 154 -0.92 -9.63 -10.44
CA ILE A 154 -1.04 -10.55 -9.30
C ILE A 154 -1.99 -11.70 -9.66
N ARG A 155 -3.14 -11.38 -10.27
CA ARG A 155 -4.13 -12.38 -10.69
C ARG A 155 -3.55 -13.37 -11.70
N GLU A 156 -2.81 -12.87 -12.69
CA GLU A 156 -2.12 -13.69 -13.68
C GLU A 156 -1.01 -14.55 -13.05
N SER A 157 -0.26 -13.98 -12.10
CA SER A 157 0.84 -14.68 -11.43
C SER A 157 0.35 -15.79 -10.49
N ARG A 158 -0.79 -15.60 -9.81
CA ARG A 158 -1.39 -16.59 -8.90
C ARG A 158 -1.98 -17.81 -9.61
N ARG A 159 -2.32 -17.71 -10.90
CA ARG A 159 -2.83 -18.85 -11.68
C ARG A 159 -1.80 -19.97 -11.93
N ASN A 160 -0.53 -19.81 -11.52
CA ASN A 160 0.52 -20.82 -11.67
C ASN A 160 0.99 -21.36 -10.30
N PRO A 161 0.40 -22.45 -9.78
CA PRO A 161 0.71 -22.99 -8.46
C PRO A 161 1.85 -24.01 -8.53
N GLU A 162 3.07 -23.60 -8.89
CA GLU A 162 4.22 -24.53 -8.93
C GLU A 162 5.07 -24.54 -7.64
N ALA A 163 4.78 -23.69 -6.65
CA ALA A 163 5.63 -23.51 -5.47
C ALA A 163 5.13 -24.24 -4.21
N SER A 164 4.76 -25.53 -4.29
CA SER A 164 4.21 -26.22 -3.12
C SER A 164 5.28 -26.68 -2.10
N ARG A 165 5.00 -26.53 -0.80
CA ARG A 165 5.80 -27.13 0.29
C ARG A 165 5.93 -28.65 0.18
N LEU A 166 4.92 -29.30 -0.38
CA LEU A 166 4.91 -30.73 -0.64
C LEU A 166 5.97 -31.15 -1.64
N VAL A 167 6.25 -30.31 -2.66
CA VAL A 167 7.21 -30.63 -3.72
C VAL A 167 8.65 -30.61 -3.21
N THR A 168 9.00 -29.70 -2.30
CA THR A 168 10.32 -29.72 -1.65
C THR A 168 10.46 -30.90 -0.69
N GLY A 169 9.40 -31.22 0.05
CA GLY A 169 9.38 -32.35 0.99
C GLY A 169 9.52 -33.69 0.28
N SER A 170 8.78 -33.89 -0.82
CA SER A 170 8.88 -35.11 -1.63
C SER A 170 10.25 -35.25 -2.28
N ALA A 171 10.83 -34.15 -2.76
CA ALA A 171 12.17 -34.16 -3.33
C ALA A 171 13.23 -34.53 -2.28
N PHE A 172 13.12 -34.01 -1.05
CA PHE A 172 14.03 -34.40 0.04
C PHE A 172 13.87 -35.88 0.42
N GLY A 173 12.63 -36.37 0.41
CA GLY A 173 12.33 -37.80 0.54
C GLY A 173 12.98 -38.64 -0.56
N ALA A 174 12.97 -38.17 -1.81
CA ALA A 174 13.63 -38.86 -2.93
C ALA A 174 15.16 -38.92 -2.78
N ILE A 175 15.82 -37.91 -2.21
CA ILE A 175 17.25 -37.99 -1.86
C ILE A 175 17.47 -39.11 -0.84
N ILE A 176 16.72 -39.10 0.25
CA ILE A 176 16.89 -40.09 1.31
C ILE A 176 16.69 -41.49 0.72
N LEU A 177 15.67 -41.66 -0.11
CA LEU A 177 15.37 -42.93 -0.77
C LEU A 177 16.44 -43.34 -1.78
N PHE A 178 17.09 -42.40 -2.47
CA PHE A 178 18.20 -42.69 -3.36
C PHE A 178 19.45 -43.16 -2.59
N PHE A 179 19.81 -42.48 -1.50
CA PHE A 179 20.97 -42.89 -0.69
C PHE A 179 20.72 -44.21 0.06
N VAL A 180 19.56 -44.37 0.68
CA VAL A 180 19.22 -45.57 1.47
C VAL A 180 18.79 -46.74 0.59
N GLY A 181 18.11 -46.50 -0.53
CA GLY A 181 17.54 -47.54 -1.39
C GLY A 181 18.41 -47.94 -2.57
N VAL A 182 19.26 -47.03 -3.08
CA VAL A 182 20.10 -47.31 -4.25
C VAL A 182 21.56 -47.43 -3.83
N ILE A 183 22.14 -46.38 -3.25
CA ILE A 183 23.58 -46.35 -2.93
C ILE A 183 23.94 -47.37 -1.87
N TRP A 184 23.15 -47.46 -0.79
CA TRP A 184 23.43 -48.38 0.30
C TRP A 184 23.43 -49.85 -0.16
N PRO A 185 22.40 -50.40 -0.83
CA PRO A 185 22.44 -51.80 -1.28
C PRO A 185 23.51 -52.06 -2.35
N LEU A 186 23.70 -51.14 -3.30
CA LEU A 186 24.73 -51.31 -4.35
C LEU A 186 26.16 -51.30 -3.79
N SER A 187 26.39 -50.67 -2.65
CA SER A 187 27.71 -50.67 -2.01
C SER A 187 28.14 -52.06 -1.52
N PHE A 188 27.21 -52.99 -1.27
CA PHE A 188 27.50 -54.33 -0.76
C PHE A 188 27.49 -55.42 -1.85
N LEU A 189 27.27 -55.07 -3.12
CA LEU A 189 27.24 -56.04 -4.23
C LEU A 189 28.68 -56.56 -4.52
N PRO A 190 28.94 -57.87 -4.40
CA PRO A 190 30.27 -58.43 -4.68
C PRO A 190 30.62 -58.31 -6.17
N ILE A 191 31.87 -57.94 -6.50
CA ILE A 191 32.34 -57.91 -7.90
C ILE A 191 32.99 -59.23 -8.30
N ARG A 192 33.43 -60.00 -7.32
CA ARG A 192 34.10 -61.28 -7.51
C ARG A 192 33.27 -62.37 -6.83
N GLN A 193 33.30 -63.58 -7.40
CA GLN A 193 32.46 -64.70 -6.96
C GLN A 193 32.86 -65.28 -5.58
N ASP A 194 33.96 -64.80 -4.99
CA ASP A 194 34.57 -65.24 -3.74
C ASP A 194 34.40 -64.25 -2.56
N GLU A 195 33.73 -63.11 -2.76
CA GLU A 195 33.49 -62.12 -1.70
C GLU A 195 32.23 -62.44 -0.86
N SER A 196 32.42 -62.64 0.44
CA SER A 196 31.32 -62.75 1.41
C SER A 196 30.66 -61.39 1.67
N VAL A 197 29.33 -61.32 1.51
CA VAL A 197 28.56 -60.12 1.80
C VAL A 197 28.59 -59.83 3.30
N SER A 198 29.28 -58.76 3.73
CA SER A 198 29.24 -58.28 5.11
C SER A 198 28.51 -56.94 5.18
N LEU A 199 27.30 -56.95 5.76
CA LEU A 199 26.51 -55.76 6.04
C LEU A 199 27.04 -55.11 7.33
N SER A 200 28.07 -54.28 7.22
CA SER A 200 28.62 -53.51 8.34
C SER A 200 28.82 -52.05 7.94
N ILE A 201 28.43 -51.13 8.84
CA ILE A 201 28.64 -49.67 8.67
C ILE A 201 30.13 -49.34 8.53
N TYR A 202 31.02 -50.12 9.16
CA TYR A 202 32.47 -49.94 9.07
C TYR A 202 33.06 -50.40 7.73
N ALA A 203 32.43 -51.39 7.07
CA ALA A 203 32.87 -51.89 5.76
C ALA A 203 32.48 -50.94 4.61
N PHE A 204 31.58 -49.99 4.85
CA PHE A 204 31.09 -49.05 3.85
C PHE A 204 32.17 -48.06 3.38
N PHE A 205 32.93 -47.45 4.29
CA PHE A 205 33.93 -46.42 3.97
C PHE A 205 35.09 -46.90 3.07
N PRO A 206 35.70 -48.08 3.31
CA PRO A 206 36.72 -48.63 2.42
C PRO A 206 36.18 -48.91 1.01
N THR A 207 34.93 -49.36 0.91
CA THR A 207 34.27 -49.71 -0.35
C THR A 207 33.94 -48.47 -1.18
N LEU A 208 33.66 -47.34 -0.50
CA LEU A 208 33.45 -46.00 -1.06
C LEU A 208 34.71 -45.38 -1.70
N LEU A 209 35.90 -45.78 -1.24
CA LEU A 209 37.20 -45.34 -1.80
C LEU A 209 37.73 -46.29 -2.89
N SER A 210 36.99 -47.35 -3.24
CA SER A 210 37.34 -48.27 -4.32
C SER A 210 36.79 -47.80 -5.68
N LEU A 211 37.17 -48.47 -6.78
CA LEU A 211 36.66 -48.18 -8.14
C LEU A 211 35.12 -48.16 -8.21
N LYS A 212 34.44 -49.02 -7.42
CA LYS A 212 32.98 -49.03 -7.25
C LYS A 212 32.46 -47.72 -6.68
N GLY A 213 33.11 -47.25 -5.61
CA GLY A 213 32.76 -46.02 -4.93
C GLY A 213 32.98 -44.78 -5.82
N VAL A 214 33.97 -44.80 -6.71
CA VAL A 214 34.15 -43.75 -7.73
C VAL A 214 32.96 -43.67 -8.68
N ILE A 215 32.47 -44.81 -9.20
CA ILE A 215 31.29 -44.85 -10.08
C ILE A 215 30.03 -44.42 -9.30
N LEU A 216 29.84 -44.95 -8.08
CA LEU A 216 28.71 -44.58 -7.22
C LEU A 216 28.71 -43.09 -6.89
N SER A 217 29.89 -42.53 -6.58
CA SER A 217 30.10 -41.10 -6.33
C SER A 217 29.73 -40.27 -7.56
N ALA A 218 30.15 -40.67 -8.76
CA ALA A 218 29.80 -39.96 -9.99
C ALA A 218 28.28 -39.91 -10.22
N VAL A 219 27.57 -41.03 -10.04
CA VAL A 219 26.10 -41.08 -10.16
C VAL A 219 25.44 -40.25 -9.05
N SER A 220 25.95 -40.32 -7.82
CA SER A 220 25.48 -39.52 -6.69
C SER A 220 25.64 -38.03 -6.95
N MET A 221 26.76 -37.62 -7.53
CA MET A 221 27.06 -36.23 -7.84
C MET A 221 26.07 -35.69 -8.88
N ILE A 222 25.78 -36.44 -9.94
CA ILE A 222 24.77 -36.06 -10.94
C ILE A 222 23.39 -35.88 -10.27
N PHE A 223 23.01 -36.82 -9.40
CA PHE A 223 21.74 -36.76 -8.68
C PHE A 223 21.65 -35.54 -7.75
N VAL A 224 22.70 -35.26 -6.97
CA VAL A 224 22.77 -34.11 -6.06
C VAL A 224 22.76 -32.79 -6.83
N VAL A 225 23.49 -32.69 -7.94
CA VAL A 225 23.49 -31.48 -8.78
C VAL A 225 22.11 -31.24 -9.39
N GLY A 226 21.47 -32.28 -9.93
CA GLY A 226 20.10 -32.19 -10.42
C GLY A 226 19.11 -31.73 -9.34
N PHE A 227 19.27 -32.25 -8.13
CA PHE A 227 18.46 -31.83 -6.99
C PHE A 227 18.72 -30.38 -6.56
N ALA A 228 19.98 -29.97 -6.48
CA ALA A 228 20.34 -28.60 -6.13
C ALA A 228 19.74 -27.60 -7.11
N LEU A 229 19.72 -27.92 -8.41
CA LEU A 229 19.05 -27.13 -9.43
C LEU A 229 17.53 -27.10 -9.21
N PHE A 230 16.91 -28.24 -8.91
CA PHE A 230 15.48 -28.32 -8.63
C PHE A 230 15.07 -27.47 -7.42
N VAL A 231 15.80 -27.58 -6.30
CA VAL A 231 15.56 -26.76 -5.10
C VAL A 231 15.77 -25.28 -5.38
N ARG A 232 16.79 -24.93 -6.15
CA ARG A 232 17.05 -23.54 -6.55
C ARG A 232 15.87 -22.96 -7.33
N ILE A 233 15.34 -23.71 -8.30
CA ILE A 233 14.16 -23.30 -9.08
C ILE A 233 12.94 -23.15 -8.17
N ASN A 234 12.65 -24.15 -7.34
CA ASN A 234 11.51 -24.14 -6.43
C ASN A 234 11.57 -22.99 -5.40
N ASN A 235 12.75 -22.71 -4.83
CA ASN A 235 12.91 -21.58 -3.91
C ASN A 235 12.74 -20.23 -4.61
N SER A 236 13.15 -20.12 -5.88
CA SER A 236 12.96 -18.89 -6.65
C SER A 236 11.48 -18.59 -6.90
N LEU A 237 10.64 -19.62 -7.07
CA LEU A 237 9.19 -19.48 -7.18
C LEU A 237 8.55 -19.00 -5.87
N ARG A 238 9.01 -19.51 -4.72
CA ARG A 238 8.53 -19.05 -3.40
C ARG A 238 8.89 -17.59 -3.10
N LEU A 239 10.09 -17.16 -3.48
CA LEU A 239 10.51 -15.78 -3.25
C LEU A 239 9.62 -14.79 -4.03
N GLN A 240 9.15 -15.21 -5.22
CA GLN A 240 8.17 -14.44 -5.99
C GLN A 240 6.81 -14.40 -5.30
N GLU A 241 6.31 -15.49 -4.73
CA GLU A 241 5.03 -15.51 -4.01
C GLU A 241 5.03 -14.54 -2.82
N LYS A 242 6.09 -14.55 -2.01
CA LYS A 242 6.24 -13.59 -0.90
C LYS A 242 6.29 -12.15 -1.42
N SER A 243 7.06 -11.91 -2.47
CA SER A 243 7.19 -10.58 -3.08
C SER A 243 5.87 -10.10 -3.71
N LEU A 244 5.09 -11.00 -4.31
CA LEU A 244 3.74 -10.71 -4.82
C LEU A 244 2.78 -10.36 -3.68
N ALA A 245 2.86 -11.06 -2.55
CA ALA A 245 2.06 -10.74 -1.37
C ALA A 245 2.43 -9.38 -0.77
N ASP A 246 3.72 -9.02 -0.76
CA ASP A 246 4.18 -7.73 -0.25
C ASP A 246 3.73 -6.56 -1.12
N ILE A 247 3.81 -6.68 -2.46
CA ILE A 247 3.33 -5.65 -3.36
C ILE A 247 1.80 -5.61 -3.39
N GLY A 248 1.13 -6.74 -3.20
CA GLY A 248 -0.33 -6.83 -3.14
C GLY A 248 -0.97 -6.01 -2.02
N LYS A 249 -0.21 -5.50 -1.06
CA LYS A 249 -0.69 -4.52 -0.06
C LYS A 249 -0.98 -3.14 -0.66
N TYR A 250 -0.48 -2.88 -1.87
CA TYR A 250 -0.59 -1.61 -2.59
C TYR A 250 -1.52 -1.72 -3.81
N ASP A 251 -2.50 -2.61 -3.75
CA ASP A 251 -3.56 -2.77 -4.75
C ASP A 251 -4.67 -1.73 -4.63
N GLN A 252 -4.67 -0.94 -3.55
CA GLN A 252 -5.60 0.16 -3.33
C GLN A 252 -4.85 1.50 -3.27
N VAL A 253 -5.53 2.58 -3.65
CA VAL A 253 -4.98 3.95 -3.71
C VAL A 253 -4.67 4.46 -2.29
N GLU A 254 -5.47 4.02 -1.32
CA GLU A 254 -5.43 4.31 0.10
C GLU A 254 -4.12 3.85 0.74
N SER A 255 -3.48 2.81 0.18
CA SER A 255 -2.20 2.29 0.66
C SER A 255 -1.03 3.21 0.35
N TYR A 256 -1.20 4.22 -0.53
CA TYR A 256 -0.12 5.14 -0.92
C TYR A 256 -0.04 6.38 -0.05
N SER A 257 -1.15 6.81 0.55
CA SER A 257 -1.19 7.98 1.42
C SER A 257 -2.42 7.97 2.32
N GLU A 258 -2.24 8.41 3.56
CA GLU A 258 -3.33 8.61 4.52
C GLU A 258 -4.38 9.60 4.00
N TYR A 259 -3.97 10.62 3.24
CA TYR A 259 -4.86 11.60 2.64
C TYR A 259 -5.84 10.98 1.63
N PHE A 260 -5.40 9.97 0.87
CA PHE A 260 -6.30 9.25 -0.05
C PHE A 260 -7.29 8.36 0.69
N ARG A 261 -6.88 7.77 1.82
CA ARG A 261 -7.80 7.05 2.73
C ARG A 261 -8.87 8.00 3.27
N ILE A 262 -8.47 9.18 3.77
CA ILE A 262 -9.39 10.21 4.26
C ILE A 262 -10.38 10.62 3.17
N LYS A 263 -9.90 10.84 1.93
CA LYS A 263 -10.78 11.16 0.80
C LYS A 263 -11.83 10.09 0.56
N LYS A 264 -11.47 8.81 0.61
CA LYS A 264 -12.42 7.71 0.45
C LYS A 264 -13.45 7.70 1.58
N ASP A 265 -13.01 7.83 2.83
CA ASP A 265 -13.88 7.83 4.00
C ASP A 265 -14.88 8.98 3.93
N ASN A 266 -14.42 10.15 3.50
CA ASN A 266 -15.27 11.30 3.22
C ASN A 266 -16.30 10.96 2.13
N ILE A 267 -15.88 10.50 0.95
CA ILE A 267 -16.81 10.17 -0.16
C ILE A 267 -17.87 9.14 0.29
N ALA A 268 -17.48 8.11 1.04
CA ALA A 268 -18.42 7.10 1.54
C ALA A 268 -19.50 7.74 2.42
N TRP A 269 -19.11 8.64 3.33
CA TRP A 269 -20.04 9.38 4.16
C TRP A 269 -20.99 10.28 3.35
N TRP A 270 -20.49 10.94 2.29
CA TRP A 270 -21.34 11.73 1.38
C TRP A 270 -22.41 10.85 0.73
N SER A 271 -22.02 9.69 0.19
CA SER A 271 -22.96 8.77 -0.47
C SER A 271 -23.98 8.14 0.48
N GLU A 272 -23.64 7.94 1.76
CA GLU A 272 -24.60 7.49 2.77
C GLU A 272 -25.65 8.55 3.11
N ARG A 273 -25.25 9.82 3.11
CA ARG A 273 -26.14 10.96 3.37
C ARG A 273 -27.12 11.21 2.23
N GLU A 274 -26.65 11.20 0.98
CA GLU A 274 -27.53 11.35 -0.19
C GLU A 274 -28.64 10.30 -0.20
N LYS A 275 -28.31 9.05 0.11
CA LYS A 275 -29.29 7.95 0.21
C LYS A 275 -30.26 8.05 1.39
N ALA A 276 -29.93 8.83 2.41
CA ALA A 276 -30.80 9.03 3.57
C ALA A 276 -31.79 10.18 3.36
N GLU A 277 -31.55 11.03 2.36
CA GLU A 277 -32.39 12.17 1.98
C GLU A 277 -33.34 11.85 0.79
N GLU A 278 -33.12 10.74 0.08
CA GLU A 278 -34.02 10.13 -0.93
C GLU A 278 -35.11 9.23 -0.30
#